data_AF-A0A847MBV1-F1
#
_entry.id   AF-A0A847MBV1-F1
#
_cell.length_a   1.000
_cell.length_b   1.000
_cell.length_c   1.000
_cell.angle_alpha   90.00
_cell.angle_beta   90.00
_cell.angle_gamma   90.00
#
_symmetry.space_group_name_H-M   'P 1'
#
loop_
_entity.id
_entity.type
_entity.pdbx_description
1 polymer ?
#
loop_
_entity_poly.entity_id
_entity_poly.type
_entity_poly.pdbx_seq_one_letter_code
_entity_poly.pdbx_strand_id
1 'polypeptide(L)'
;MKALCTVILILVILVALFLVGIHVKPRPFPPFPRSATSILNTIPLPDGLPEPVERFYQLIYGENIPVIKSAVVSGRLRLRFMGITFPGRFRFVHETGKGYRHYIETTLLGFPIMK
;
A
#
# COMPACT_ATOMS: atom_id res chain seq x y z
N MET A 1 5.80 -49.00 -3.92
CA MET A 1 5.71 -48.19 -5.17
C MET A 1 4.51 -47.25 -5.18
N LYS A 2 3.27 -47.74 -5.04
CA LYS A 2 2.05 -46.89 -5.05
C LYS A 2 2.10 -45.72 -4.05
N ALA A 3 2.42 -45.99 -2.78
CA ALA A 3 2.52 -44.96 -1.74
C ALA A 3 3.59 -43.89 -2.06
N LEU A 4 4.75 -44.30 -2.57
CA LEU A 4 5.80 -43.37 -2.98
C LEU A 4 5.34 -42.47 -4.14
N CYS A 5 4.68 -43.04 -5.16
CA CYS A 5 4.10 -42.27 -6.25
C CYS A 5 3.04 -41.28 -5.76
N THR A 6 2.19 -41.68 -4.80
CA THR A 6 1.19 -40.79 -4.20
C THR A 6 1.85 -39.62 -3.48
N VAL A 7 2.89 -39.86 -2.68
CA VAL A 7 3.61 -38.80 -1.97
C VAL A 7 4.27 -37.83 -2.94
N ILE A 8 4.93 -38.34 -3.99
CA ILE A 8 5.55 -37.49 -5.03
C ILE A 8 4.48 -36.64 -5.73
N LEU A 9 3.34 -37.23 -6.08
CA LEU A 9 2.24 -36.50 -6.72
C LEU A 9 1.73 -35.35 -5.85
N ILE A 10 1.54 -35.60 -4.54
CA ILE A 10 1.12 -34.56 -3.58
C ILE A 10 2.16 -33.44 -3.53
N LEU A 11 3.45 -33.77 -3.45
CA LEU A 11 4.52 -32.77 -3.40
C LEU A 11 4.55 -31.90 -4.66
N VAL A 12 4.41 -32.52 -5.83
CA VAL A 12 4.36 -31.80 -7.13
C VAL A 12 3.18 -30.84 -7.16
N ILE A 13 2.00 -31.27 -6.70
CA ILE A 13 0.81 -30.41 -6.61
C ILE A 13 1.06 -29.23 -5.67
N LEU A 14 1.66 -29.45 -4.50
CA LEU A 14 1.95 -28.38 -3.55
C LEU A 14 2.94 -27.35 -4.12
N VAL A 15 4.00 -27.80 -4.79
CA VAL A 15 4.98 -26.92 -5.43
C VAL A 15 4.32 -26.13 -6.56
N ALA A 16 3.48 -26.77 -7.39
CA ALA A 16 2.74 -26.09 -8.44
C ALA A 16 1.80 -25.01 -7.88
N LEU A 17 1.04 -25.32 -6.81
CA LEU A 17 0.17 -24.37 -6.14
C LEU A 17 0.96 -23.19 -5.54
N PHE A 18 2.13 -23.45 -4.97
CA PHE A 18 2.99 -22.40 -4.45
C PHE A 18 3.48 -21.46 -5.55
N LEU A 19 4.01 -22.02 -6.65
CA LEU A 19 4.51 -21.25 -7.80
C LEU A 19 3.41 -20.43 -8.48
N VAL A 20 2.21 -20.99 -8.63
CA VAL A 20 1.04 -20.25 -9.12
C VAL A 20 0.65 -19.18 -8.10
N GLY A 21 0.63 -19.54 -6.82
CA GLY A 21 0.20 -18.68 -5.72
C GLY A 21 0.98 -17.38 -5.58
N ILE A 22 2.29 -17.40 -5.83
CA ILE A 22 3.13 -16.19 -5.80
C ILE A 22 2.90 -15.26 -7.02
N HIS A 23 2.16 -15.70 -8.04
CA HIS A 23 1.78 -14.89 -9.19
C HIS A 23 0.34 -14.35 -9.11
N VAL A 24 -0.48 -14.87 -8.19
CA VAL A 24 -1.85 -14.39 -7.98
C VAL A 24 -1.85 -12.99 -7.36
N LYS A 25 -2.45 -12.02 -8.05
CA LYS A 25 -2.59 -10.65 -7.52
C LYS A 25 -3.62 -10.62 -6.39
N PRO A 26 -3.31 -10.04 -5.22
CA PRO A 26 -4.28 -9.94 -4.13
C PRO A 26 -5.42 -9.00 -4.48
N ARG A 27 -6.59 -9.24 -3.90
CA ARG A 27 -7.71 -8.28 -3.94
C ARG A 27 -7.27 -6.98 -3.27
N PRO A 28 -7.68 -5.81 -3.78
CA PRO A 28 -7.34 -4.54 -3.13
C PRO A 28 -7.97 -4.50 -1.74
N PHE A 29 -7.47 -3.63 -0.86
CA PHE A 29 -8.21 -3.35 0.37
C PHE A 29 -9.58 -2.77 0.06
N PRO A 30 -10.59 -3.00 0.93
CA PRO A 30 -11.88 -2.31 0.83
C PRO A 30 -11.64 -0.79 0.73
N PRO A 31 -12.32 -0.07 -0.17
CA PRO A 31 -12.17 1.38 -0.28
C PRO A 31 -12.27 2.05 1.09
N PHE A 32 -11.40 3.02 1.36
CA PHE A 32 -11.54 3.83 2.56
C PHE A 32 -12.81 4.69 2.39
N PRO A 33 -13.74 4.71 3.37
CA PRO A 33 -14.97 5.49 3.25
C PRO A 33 -14.58 6.97 3.13
N ARG A 34 -14.66 7.49 1.91
CA ARG A 34 -14.41 8.90 1.63
C ARG A 34 -15.67 9.64 2.07
N SER A 35 -15.58 10.55 3.04
CA SER A 35 -16.64 11.53 3.23
C SER A 35 -16.76 12.32 1.92
N ALA A 36 -17.90 12.18 1.25
CA ALA A 36 -18.20 12.84 -0.02
C ALA A 36 -18.09 14.38 0.06
N THR A 37 -18.03 14.92 1.29
CA THR A 37 -18.08 16.35 1.61
C THR A 37 -16.77 16.84 2.26
N SER A 38 -15.61 16.37 1.79
CA SER A 38 -14.35 17.02 2.16
C SER A 38 -14.22 18.31 1.36
N ILE A 39 -14.79 19.40 1.86
CA ILE A 39 -14.49 20.74 1.36
C ILE A 39 -12.97 20.91 1.49
N LEU A 40 -12.32 21.20 0.37
CA LEU A 40 -10.88 21.43 0.33
C LEU A 40 -10.64 22.79 0.96
N ASN A 41 -10.28 22.78 2.25
CA ASN A 41 -9.92 23.98 2.97
C ASN A 41 -8.55 24.45 2.50
N THR A 42 -8.42 25.74 2.25
CA THR A 42 -7.15 26.38 1.90
C THR A 42 -6.78 27.44 2.92
N ILE A 43 -5.49 27.76 2.97
CA ILE A 43 -4.97 28.96 3.64
C ILE A 43 -4.20 29.80 2.61
N PRO A 44 -4.12 31.12 2.78
CA PRO A 44 -3.19 31.92 2.00
C PRO A 44 -1.75 31.43 2.23
N LEU A 45 -0.89 31.60 1.23
CA LEU A 45 0.55 31.39 1.34
C LEU A 45 1.09 32.19 2.54
N PRO A 46 1.72 31.55 3.55
CA PRO A 46 2.27 32.25 4.68
C PRO A 46 3.43 33.18 4.28
N ASP A 47 3.45 34.37 4.87
CA ASP A 47 4.56 35.31 4.72
C ASP A 47 5.81 34.84 5.50
N GLY A 48 6.98 35.34 5.10
CA GLY A 48 8.23 35.10 5.83
C GLY A 48 8.84 33.70 5.65
N LEU A 49 8.38 32.95 4.64
CA LEU A 49 9.01 31.70 4.24
C LEU A 49 10.39 31.95 3.63
N PRO A 50 11.38 31.04 3.80
CA PRO A 50 12.63 31.12 3.07
C PRO A 50 12.38 31.18 1.54
N GLU A 51 13.15 32.00 0.82
CA GLU A 51 12.93 32.27 -0.62
C GLU A 51 12.74 31.01 -1.48
N PRO A 52 13.50 29.90 -1.29
CA PRO A 52 13.28 28.68 -2.07
C PRO A 52 11.94 27.99 -1.77
N VAL A 53 11.47 28.08 -0.51
CA VAL A 53 10.22 27.47 -0.04
C VAL A 53 9.03 28.27 -0.57
N GLU A 54 9.09 29.59 -0.46
CA GLU A 54 8.06 30.48 -1.01
C GLU A 54 7.90 30.27 -2.52
N ARG A 55 9.01 30.28 -3.26
CA ARG A 55 9.02 30.02 -4.70
C ARG A 55 8.41 28.66 -5.05
N PHE A 56 8.73 27.62 -4.30
CA PHE A 56 8.15 26.29 -4.51
C PHE A 56 6.62 26.31 -4.32
N TYR A 57 6.12 26.88 -3.22
CA TYR A 57 4.69 26.92 -2.96
C TYR A 57 3.94 27.79 -3.98
N GLN A 58 4.49 28.95 -4.37
CA GLN A 58 3.90 29.78 -5.43
C GLN A 58 3.82 29.03 -6.77
N LEU A 59 4.88 28.34 -7.17
CA LEU A 59 4.90 27.60 -8.44
C LEU A 59 3.95 26.40 -8.47
N ILE A 60 3.81 25.68 -7.35
CA ILE A 60 3.03 24.44 -7.30
C ILE A 60 1.56 24.67 -6.91
N TYR A 61 1.31 25.61 -6.00
CA TYR A 61 -0.01 25.83 -5.38
C TYR A 61 -0.56 27.24 -5.60
N GLY A 62 0.26 28.22 -5.99
CA GLY A 62 -0.15 29.61 -6.13
C GLY A 62 -0.35 30.31 -4.79
N GLU A 63 -1.39 31.14 -4.70
CA GLU A 63 -1.67 31.97 -3.52
C GLU A 63 -2.41 31.21 -2.40
N ASN A 64 -3.06 30.09 -2.72
CA ASN A 64 -3.90 29.34 -1.78
C ASN A 64 -3.45 27.88 -1.66
N ILE A 65 -2.98 27.51 -0.47
CA ILE A 65 -2.40 26.19 -0.20
C ILE A 65 -3.46 25.28 0.44
N PRO A 66 -3.62 24.03 -0.03
CA PRO A 66 -4.54 23.07 0.58
C PRO A 66 -4.10 22.64 1.99
N VAL A 67 -5.05 22.62 2.94
CA VAL A 67 -4.83 22.08 4.28
C VAL A 67 -5.14 20.59 4.30
N ILE A 68 -4.09 19.76 4.29
CA ILE A 68 -4.21 18.30 4.36
C ILE A 68 -4.06 17.83 5.81
N LYS A 69 -5.16 17.38 6.41
CA LYS A 69 -5.18 16.85 7.80
C LYS A 69 -4.81 15.37 7.89
N SER A 70 -5.06 14.63 6.82
CA SER A 70 -4.80 13.19 6.78
C SER A 70 -4.64 12.70 5.35
N ALA A 71 -3.88 11.62 5.18
CA ALA A 71 -3.76 10.93 3.91
C ALA A 71 -3.92 9.41 4.11
N VAL A 72 -4.70 8.77 3.23
CA VAL A 72 -4.80 7.31 3.16
C VAL A 72 -4.37 6.87 1.78
N VAL A 73 -3.30 6.08 1.71
CA VAL A 73 -2.79 5.52 0.46
C VAL A 73 -2.88 4.00 0.56
N SER A 74 -3.55 3.37 -0.40
CA SER A 74 -3.60 1.90 -0.46
C SER A 74 -3.28 1.40 -1.85
N GLY A 75 -2.59 0.28 -1.92
CA GLY A 75 -2.17 -0.29 -3.19
C GLY A 75 -1.72 -1.73 -3.06
N ARG A 76 -1.16 -2.22 -4.16
CA ARG A 76 -0.49 -3.53 -4.24
C ARG A 76 1.01 -3.32 -4.34
N LEU A 77 1.75 -4.29 -3.85
CA LEU A 77 3.22 -4.27 -3.88
C LEU A 77 3.78 -5.68 -4.09
N ARG A 78 5.08 -5.76 -4.27
CA ARG A 78 5.85 -7.01 -4.21
C ARG A 78 6.87 -6.87 -3.08
N LEU A 79 6.89 -7.84 -2.17
CA LEU A 79 7.83 -7.88 -1.05
C LEU A 79 8.72 -9.10 -1.17
N ARG A 80 10.02 -8.87 -1.05
CA ARG A 80 11.00 -9.95 -0.99
C ARG A 80 11.20 -10.35 0.47
N PHE A 81 10.93 -11.61 0.77
CA PHE A 81 11.15 -12.20 2.09
C PHE A 81 11.90 -13.52 1.92
N MET A 82 13.05 -13.66 2.59
CA MET A 82 13.91 -14.86 2.51
C MET A 82 14.21 -15.31 1.07
N GLY A 83 14.50 -14.35 0.19
CA GLY A 83 14.82 -14.61 -1.23
C GLY A 83 13.62 -14.77 -2.16
N ILE A 84 12.42 -15.06 -1.64
CA ILE A 84 11.19 -15.25 -2.42
C ILE A 84 10.42 -13.93 -2.51
N THR A 85 9.91 -13.59 -3.70
CA THR A 85 9.13 -12.37 -3.92
C THR A 85 7.64 -12.68 -3.89
N PHE A 86 6.98 -12.27 -2.82
CA PHE A 86 5.55 -12.46 -2.64
C PHE A 86 4.75 -11.26 -3.15
N PRO A 87 3.58 -11.49 -3.76
CA PRO A 87 2.62 -10.44 -4.02
C PRO A 87 2.00 -9.99 -2.69
N GLY A 88 1.69 -8.71 -2.56
CA GLY A 88 1.11 -8.18 -1.34
C GLY A 88 0.29 -6.92 -1.58
N ARG A 89 -0.25 -6.37 -0.50
CA ARG A 89 -1.00 -5.13 -0.51
C ARG A 89 -0.68 -4.31 0.73
N PHE A 90 -0.84 -3.01 0.61
CA PHE A 90 -0.54 -2.08 1.69
C PHE A 90 -1.64 -1.03 1.86
N ARG A 91 -1.71 -0.49 3.07
CA ARG A 91 -2.46 0.71 3.43
C ARG A 91 -1.62 1.53 4.40
N PHE A 92 -1.29 2.74 3.99
CA PHE A 92 -0.65 3.75 4.81
C PHE A 92 -1.67 4.79 5.19
N VAL A 93 -1.71 5.14 6.48
CA VAL A 93 -2.57 6.18 7.05
C VAL A 93 -1.66 7.17 7.73
N HIS A 94 -1.79 8.44 7.37
CA HIS A 94 -1.08 9.55 7.98
C HIS A 94 -2.09 10.53 8.57
N GLU A 95 -1.82 11.00 9.79
CA GLU A 95 -2.54 12.07 10.45
C GLU A 95 -1.55 13.17 10.84
N THR A 96 -1.70 14.34 10.23
CA THR A 96 -0.74 15.44 10.32
C THR A 96 -0.56 15.87 11.77
N GLY A 97 0.68 15.88 12.26
CA GLY A 97 1.03 16.28 13.63
C GLY A 97 0.67 15.28 14.73
N LYS A 98 0.11 14.11 14.40
CA LYS A 98 -0.27 13.09 15.39
C LYS A 98 0.46 11.77 15.20
N GLY A 99 0.49 11.24 13.98
CA GLY A 99 1.15 9.96 13.75
C GLY A 99 0.94 9.38 12.37
N TYR A 100 1.50 8.18 12.19
CA TYR A 100 1.35 7.41 10.98
C TYR A 100 1.18 5.93 11.31
N ARG A 101 0.46 5.20 10.45
CA ARG A 101 0.31 3.75 10.53
C ARG A 101 0.55 3.13 9.17
N HIS A 102 1.32 2.06 9.15
CA HIS A 102 1.46 1.19 7.99
C HIS A 102 0.82 -0.15 8.27
N TYR A 103 0.09 -0.66 7.28
CA TYR A 103 -0.44 -2.01 7.28
C TYR A 103 -0.06 -2.65 5.95
N ILE A 104 0.69 -3.74 6.00
CA ILE A 104 1.27 -4.40 4.84
C ILE A 104 0.96 -5.87 4.99
N GLU A 105 0.48 -6.54 3.95
CA GLU A 105 0.32 -7.99 3.99
C GLU A 105 0.89 -8.63 2.74
N THR A 106 1.66 -9.70 2.94
CA THR A 106 2.04 -10.61 1.86
C THR A 106 0.97 -11.67 1.69
N THR A 107 0.82 -12.14 0.45
CA THR A 107 -0.23 -13.06 0.07
C THR A 107 0.31 -14.25 -0.69
N LEU A 108 -0.35 -15.40 -0.51
CA LEU A 108 -0.16 -16.60 -1.32
C LEU A 108 -1.54 -17.04 -1.80
N LEU A 109 -1.69 -17.26 -3.11
CA LEU A 109 -3.01 -17.56 -3.72
C LEU A 109 -4.07 -16.48 -3.41
N GLY A 110 -3.62 -15.24 -3.15
CA GLY A 110 -4.48 -14.12 -2.77
C GLY A 110 -4.92 -14.08 -1.30
N PHE A 111 -4.54 -15.06 -0.48
CA PHE A 111 -4.80 -15.09 0.96
C PHE A 111 -3.64 -14.48 1.75
N PRO A 112 -3.90 -13.69 2.81
CA PRO A 112 -2.84 -13.11 3.64
C PRO A 112 -2.12 -14.20 4.43
N ILE A 113 -0.79 -14.21 4.34
CA ILE A 113 0.07 -15.16 5.06
C ILE A 113 0.97 -14.46 6.09
N MET A 114 1.21 -13.16 5.94
CA MET A 114 2.01 -12.33 6.86
C MET A 114 1.45 -10.90 6.84
N LYS A 115 1.52 -10.21 7.98
CA LYS A 115 1.00 -8.85 8.21
C LYS A 115 2.04 -7.99 8.93
#